data_AF-A0A7C4D934-F1
#
_entry.id   AF-A0A7C4D934-F1
#
_cell.length_a   1.000
_cell.length_b   1.000
_cell.length_c   1.000
_cell.angle_alpha   90.00
_cell.angle_beta   90.00
_cell.angle_gamma   90.00
#
_symmetry.space_group_name_H-M   'P 1'
#
loop_
_entity.id
_entity.type
_entity.pdbx_description
1 polymer ?
#
loop_
_entity_poly.entity_id
_entity_poly.type
_entity_poly.pdbx_seq_one_letter_code
_entity_poly.pdbx_strand_id
1 'polypeptide(L)'
;MNSDSYCCPYCNSNEIIYDSYSGIYVCGKCGSVLERVVFYGLETRSFEQTLPRTSGSYTNRVHDRGIGSTELGTLGIPYRSKRKWSELSRVQKVIRVGRDQKIVEKALRLMNQYSKTFEVPNYIEETAAYLLRKAVEGKNYKTKTLRNLALASIYMACKIHGLPMSSKQFIKKIDLQPSSFWKALREINDIVNQLNMRSRKEYPESYVASIVNKLGLSHNVEILANRLIDNSRKIGLNIGKPCVGLAAAAVYLSSILLNERKTQLQVAESVGVSDVSIRNRYSDMVSNMDITIYM
;
A
#
# COMPACT_ATOMS: atom_id res chain seq x y z
N MET A 1 3.69 18.26 17.99
CA MET A 1 4.94 18.76 18.60
C MET A 1 4.64 20.18 18.98
N ASN A 2 4.51 20.44 20.28
CA ASN A 2 4.17 21.76 20.80
C ASN A 2 5.23 22.75 20.35
N SER A 3 4.79 23.88 19.83
CA SER A 3 5.60 25.07 19.62
C SER A 3 5.95 25.64 21.00
N ASP A 4 6.88 24.99 21.69
CA ASP A 4 7.53 25.61 22.85
C ASP A 4 8.31 26.79 22.28
N SER A 5 7.77 27.99 22.52
CA SER A 5 8.37 29.25 22.11
C SER A 5 9.73 29.37 22.80
N TYR A 6 10.80 29.09 22.05
CA TYR A 6 12.15 29.38 22.51
C TYR A 6 12.20 30.89 22.83
N CYS A 7 12.52 31.24 24.08
CA CYS A 7 12.74 32.62 24.51
C CYS A 7 14.24 32.82 24.71
N CYS A 8 14.78 33.97 24.27
CA CYS A 8 16.18 34.29 24.54
C CYS A 8 16.39 34.54 26.05
N PRO A 9 17.34 33.85 26.72
CA PRO A 9 17.58 34.01 28.15
C PRO A 9 18.22 35.37 28.50
N TYR A 10 18.75 36.10 27.52
CA TYR A 10 19.43 37.37 27.75
C TYR A 10 18.55 38.60 27.55
N CYS A 11 17.59 38.55 26.62
CA CYS A 11 16.74 39.71 26.29
C CYS A 11 15.23 39.40 26.33
N ASN A 12 14.84 38.18 26.72
CA ASN A 12 13.45 37.70 26.79
C ASN A 12 12.65 37.89 25.49
N SER A 13 13.30 38.04 24.34
CA SER A 13 12.63 38.17 23.05
C SER A 13 12.30 36.80 22.45
N ASN A 14 11.18 36.74 21.73
CA ASN A 14 10.74 35.56 20.98
C ASN A 14 11.21 35.57 19.52
N GLU A 15 11.98 36.57 19.12
CA GLU A 15 12.50 36.72 17.76
C GLU A 15 13.78 35.89 17.61
N ILE A 16 13.61 34.62 17.26
CA ILE A 16 14.71 33.68 17.00
C ILE A 16 14.75 33.35 15.51
N ILE A 17 15.92 33.56 14.93
CA ILE A 17 16.25 33.31 13.53
C ILE A 17 17.09 32.03 13.48
N TYR A 18 16.69 31.10 12.61
CA TYR A 18 17.49 29.91 12.32
C TYR A 18 18.41 30.18 11.13
N ASP A 19 19.72 30.18 11.36
CA ASP A 19 20.70 30.22 10.28
C ASP A 19 20.92 28.81 9.73
N SER A 20 20.32 28.55 8.57
CA SER A 20 20.42 27.26 7.88
C SER A 20 21.85 26.90 7.43
N TYR A 21 22.73 27.89 7.26
CA TYR A 21 24.09 27.64 6.78
C TYR A 21 25.00 27.17 7.91
N SER A 22 24.87 27.76 9.09
CA SER A 22 25.67 27.41 10.27
C SER A 22 24.99 26.35 11.17
N GLY A 23 23.68 26.14 11.02
CA GLY A 23 22.88 25.22 11.83
C GLY A 23 22.69 25.76 13.25
N ILE A 24 22.50 27.07 13.40
CA ILE A 24 22.48 27.76 14.69
C ILE A 24 21.19 28.55 14.84
N TYR A 25 20.60 28.53 16.04
CA TYR A 25 19.54 29.46 16.44
C TYR A 25 20.14 30.74 17.04
N VAL A 26 19.82 31.88 16.44
CA VAL A 26 20.32 33.20 16.83
C VAL A 26 19.16 34.10 17.22
N CYS A 27 19.31 34.88 18.28
CA CYS A 27 18.33 35.90 18.64
C CYS A 27 18.45 37.14 17.74
N GLY A 28 17.35 37.57 17.11
CA GLY A 28 17.32 38.73 16.23
C GLY A 28 17.55 40.08 16.92
N LYS A 29 17.26 40.19 18.22
CA LYS A 29 17.43 41.44 18.99
C LYS A 29 18.82 41.65 19.57
N CYS A 30 19.37 40.63 20.24
CA CYS A 30 20.65 40.76 20.96
C CYS A 30 21.82 40.04 20.26
N GLY A 31 21.56 39.28 19.19
CA GLY A 31 22.59 38.54 18.46
C GLY A 31 23.16 37.34 19.21
N SER A 32 22.60 36.96 20.37
CA SER A 32 23.07 35.82 21.14
C SER A 32 22.79 34.51 20.41
N VAL A 33 23.79 33.63 20.35
CA VAL A 33 23.64 32.24 19.90
C VAL A 33 23.01 31.41 21.02
N LEU A 34 21.85 30.81 20.75
CA LEU A 34 21.11 30.02 21.74
C LEU A 34 21.56 28.56 21.73
N GLU A 35 21.50 27.93 20.56
CA GLU A 35 21.80 26.50 20.43
C GLU A 35 22.32 26.20 19.03
N ARG A 36 23.29 25.29 18.95
CA ARG A 36 23.75 24.71 17.69
C ARG A 36 22.99 23.41 17.47
N VAL A 37 22.22 23.34 16.39
CA VAL A 37 21.49 22.14 16.02
C VAL A 37 22.48 21.06 15.62
N VAL A 38 22.55 20.00 16.41
CA VAL A 38 23.23 18.78 16.01
C VAL A 38 22.35 18.13 14.95
N PHE A 39 22.81 18.12 13.70
CA PHE A 39 22.12 17.41 12.63
C PHE A 39 22.29 15.90 12.84
N TYR A 40 21.26 15.23 13.35
CA TYR A 40 21.23 13.77 13.51
C TYR A 40 21.00 13.00 12.19
N GLY A 41 20.97 13.69 11.05
CA GLY A 41 20.88 13.05 9.73
C GLY A 41 22.24 12.58 9.22
N LEU A 42 22.27 12.03 8.00
CA LEU A 42 23.54 11.58 7.39
C LEU A 42 24.53 12.74 7.26
N GLU A 43 25.67 12.65 7.95
CA GLU A 43 26.81 13.54 7.73
C GLU A 43 27.49 13.27 6.37
N THR A 44 27.29 12.09 5.80
CA THR A 44 27.80 11.74 4.47
C THR A 44 26.84 12.20 3.38
N ARG A 45 27.25 13.21 2.61
CA ARG A 45 26.71 13.52 1.28
C ARG A 45 27.17 12.47 0.28
N SER A 46 26.66 11.24 0.34
CA SER A 46 26.78 10.34 -0.79
C SER A 46 25.79 10.78 -1.87
N PHE A 47 26.30 11.20 -3.02
CA PHE A 47 25.48 11.48 -4.22
C PHE A 47 24.73 10.23 -4.72
N GLU A 48 25.14 9.04 -4.27
CA GLU A 48 24.44 7.78 -4.50
C GLU A 48 23.37 7.55 -3.43
N GLN A 49 22.17 7.16 -3.88
CA GLN A 49 21.03 6.72 -3.06
C GLN A 49 21.29 5.37 -2.33
N THR A 50 22.53 5.05 -1.98
CA THR A 50 22.85 3.84 -1.23
C THR A 50 22.65 4.14 0.25
N LEU A 51 21.77 3.38 0.90
CA LEU A 51 21.57 3.48 2.35
C LEU A 51 22.91 3.21 3.06
N PRO A 52 23.26 3.99 4.11
CA PRO A 52 24.51 3.81 4.81
C PRO A 52 24.59 2.41 5.42
N ARG A 53 25.74 1.78 5.26
CA ARG A 53 26.07 0.43 5.78
C ARG A 53 25.95 0.31 7.31
N THR A 54 25.93 1.45 8.02
CA THR A 54 25.99 1.56 9.48
C THR A 54 24.63 1.40 10.15
N SER A 55 23.52 1.66 9.44
CA SER A 55 22.18 1.35 9.92
C SER A 55 21.58 0.32 8.98
N GLY A 56 21.41 -0.93 9.44
CA GLY A 56 20.58 -1.88 8.71
C GLY A 56 19.26 -1.20 8.35
N SER A 57 18.85 -1.25 7.08
CA SER A 57 17.64 -0.55 6.62
C SER A 57 16.46 -0.96 7.49
N TYR A 58 15.96 -0.03 8.29
CA TYR A 58 14.83 -0.29 9.18
C TYR A 58 13.62 -0.65 8.33
N THR A 59 13.18 -1.91 8.42
CA THR A 59 12.12 -2.45 7.56
C THR A 59 11.15 -3.27 8.37
N ASN A 60 9.85 -2.95 8.31
CA ASN A 60 8.83 -3.73 8.99
C ASN A 60 8.61 -5.10 8.33
N ARG A 61 9.27 -5.39 7.21
CA ARG A 61 9.16 -6.64 6.46
C ARG A 61 9.89 -7.84 7.08
N VAL A 62 10.85 -7.60 7.98
CA VAL A 62 11.70 -8.65 8.60
C VAL A 62 11.53 -8.64 10.10
N HIS A 63 11.25 -9.78 10.75
CA HIS A 63 10.98 -9.86 12.20
C HIS A 63 11.81 -8.92 13.11
N ASP A 64 13.14 -8.86 12.93
CA ASP A 64 14.08 -7.99 13.67
C ASP A 64 14.19 -6.53 13.17
N ARG A 65 13.24 -6.10 12.35
CA ARG A 65 13.16 -4.80 11.70
C ARG A 65 14.39 -4.40 10.87
N GLY A 66 15.18 -5.37 10.39
CA GLY A 66 16.41 -5.13 9.64
C GLY A 66 17.68 -5.00 10.50
N ILE A 67 17.58 -5.05 11.83
CA ILE A 67 18.74 -4.92 12.74
C ILE A 67 19.64 -6.16 12.67
N GLY A 68 19.03 -7.36 12.58
CA GLY A 68 19.76 -8.63 12.46
C GLY A 68 20.07 -9.07 11.03
N SER A 69 20.21 -8.14 10.06
CA SER A 69 20.32 -8.47 8.63
C SER A 69 21.67 -9.05 8.18
N THR A 70 22.61 -9.30 9.09
CA THR A 70 23.86 -10.01 8.78
C THR A 70 23.58 -11.48 8.54
N GLU A 71 23.42 -11.85 7.28
CA GLU A 71 23.30 -13.25 6.87
C GLU A 71 24.68 -13.83 6.57
N LEU A 72 25.00 -15.00 7.15
CA LEU A 72 26.18 -15.75 6.72
C LEU A 72 25.95 -16.24 5.28
N GLY A 73 26.59 -15.58 4.32
CA GLY A 73 26.64 -15.98 2.92
C GLY A 73 27.76 -16.99 2.65
N THR A 74 27.73 -17.63 1.48
CA THR A 74 28.82 -18.50 0.99
C THR A 74 29.68 -17.87 -0.10
N LEU A 75 29.41 -16.60 -0.42
CA LEU A 75 30.14 -15.84 -1.43
C LEU A 75 31.57 -15.58 -0.94
N GLY A 76 32.58 -15.87 -1.77
CA GLY A 76 33.99 -15.66 -1.42
C GLY A 76 34.61 -16.75 -0.51
N ILE A 77 33.89 -17.84 -0.23
CA ILE A 77 34.35 -18.90 0.66
C ILE A 77 35.00 -20.04 -0.14
N PRO A 78 36.19 -20.54 0.27
CA PRO A 78 36.84 -21.65 -0.42
C PRO A 78 35.97 -22.92 -0.40
N TYR A 79 35.97 -23.67 -1.51
CA TYR A 79 35.11 -24.83 -1.73
C TYR A 79 35.15 -25.86 -0.59
N ARG A 80 36.35 -26.13 -0.04
CA ARG A 80 36.55 -27.06 1.09
C ARG A 80 35.79 -26.66 2.36
N SER A 81 35.57 -25.36 2.56
CA SER A 81 34.89 -24.83 3.74
C SER A 81 33.40 -24.63 3.49
N LYS A 82 32.93 -24.68 2.24
CA LYS A 82 31.56 -24.35 1.84
C LYS A 82 30.50 -25.20 2.57
N ARG A 83 30.80 -26.48 2.84
CA ARG A 83 29.90 -27.36 3.61
C ARG A 83 29.74 -26.89 5.06
N LYS A 84 30.85 -26.58 5.75
CA LYS A 84 30.84 -26.05 7.12
C LYS A 84 30.11 -24.71 7.21
N TRP A 85 30.34 -23.82 6.25
CA TRP A 85 29.64 -22.54 6.18
C TRP A 85 28.15 -22.71 5.90
N SER A 86 27.75 -23.64 5.04
CA SER A 86 26.32 -23.95 4.84
C SER A 86 25.66 -24.49 6.11
N GLU A 87 26.37 -25.30 6.90
CA GLU A 87 25.88 -25.77 8.21
C GLU A 87 25.74 -24.61 9.20
N LEU A 88 26.75 -23.72 9.28
CA LEU A 88 26.71 -22.51 10.10
C LEU A 88 25.55 -21.58 9.70
N SER A 89 25.36 -21.33 8.40
CA SER A 89 24.24 -20.54 7.90
C SER A 89 22.88 -21.17 8.27
N ARG A 90 22.79 -22.51 8.29
CA ARG A 90 21.58 -23.22 8.72
C ARG A 90 21.33 -23.04 10.22
N VAL A 91 22.37 -23.20 11.04
CA VAL A 91 22.29 -23.00 12.49
C VAL A 91 21.91 -21.55 12.82
N GLN A 92 22.54 -20.58 12.15
CA GLN A 92 22.23 -19.16 12.32
C GLN A 92 20.74 -18.88 12.04
N LYS A 93 20.17 -19.42 10.96
CA LYS A 93 18.75 -19.23 10.64
C LYS A 93 17.80 -19.76 11.73
N VAL A 94 18.18 -20.82 12.43
CA VAL A 94 17.38 -21.40 13.51
C VAL A 94 17.47 -20.57 14.80
N ILE A 95 18.65 -20.06 15.12
CA ILE A 95 18.92 -19.29 16.35
C ILE A 95 18.43 -17.85 16.24
N ARG A 96 18.49 -17.26 15.04
CA ARG A 96 18.15 -15.85 14.77
C ARG A 96 16.77 -15.45 15.28
N VAL A 97 15.78 -16.34 15.15
CA VAL A 97 14.39 -16.01 15.49
C VAL A 97 14.07 -16.44 16.93
N GLY A 98 13.92 -15.45 17.82
CA GLY A 98 13.44 -15.67 19.18
C GLY A 98 12.08 -16.38 19.21
N ARG A 99 11.80 -17.15 20.27
CA ARG A 99 10.58 -17.99 20.38
C ARG A 99 9.29 -17.20 20.13
N ASP A 100 9.19 -16.00 20.71
CA ASP A 100 8.01 -15.15 20.62
C ASP A 100 7.84 -14.54 19.21
N GLN A 101 8.94 -14.35 18.49
CA GLN A 101 8.97 -13.75 17.15
C GLN A 101 8.81 -14.79 16.02
N LYS A 102 8.81 -16.10 16.32
CA LYS A 102 8.66 -17.17 15.31
C LYS A 102 7.34 -17.09 14.55
N ILE A 103 6.26 -16.66 15.21
CA ILE A 103 4.96 -16.54 14.56
C ILE A 103 4.96 -15.33 13.61
N VAL A 104 5.54 -14.21 14.05
CA VAL A 104 5.72 -12.99 13.26
C VAL A 104 6.61 -13.25 12.04
N GLU A 105 7.72 -13.97 12.20
CA GLU A 105 8.60 -14.38 11.09
C GLU A 105 7.84 -15.21 10.04
N LYS A 106 7.10 -16.23 10.47
CA LYS A 106 6.28 -17.05 9.57
C LYS A 106 5.24 -16.21 8.83
N ALA A 107 4.55 -15.31 9.52
CA ALA A 107 3.53 -14.44 8.95
C ALA A 107 4.12 -13.49 7.89
N LEU A 108 5.21 -12.80 8.23
CA LEU A 108 5.91 -11.89 7.32
C LEU A 108 6.51 -12.61 6.13
N ARG A 109 7.02 -13.84 6.31
CA ARG A 109 7.52 -14.67 5.21
C ARG A 109 6.42 -15.01 4.21
N LEU A 110 5.23 -15.40 4.70
CA LEU A 110 4.05 -15.63 3.85
C LEU A 110 3.63 -14.35 3.13
N MET A 111 3.57 -13.22 3.83
CA MET A 111 3.23 -11.93 3.24
C MET A 111 4.22 -11.54 2.13
N ASN A 112 5.53 -11.66 2.36
CA ASN A 112 6.56 -11.37 1.35
C ASN A 112 6.45 -12.30 0.13
N GLN A 113 6.03 -13.56 0.33
CA GLN A 113 5.76 -14.48 -0.78
C GLN A 113 4.56 -14.01 -1.62
N TYR A 114 3.44 -13.66 -0.98
CA TYR A 114 2.24 -13.20 -1.69
C TYR A 114 2.39 -11.83 -2.31
N SER A 115 3.15 -10.93 -1.69
CA SER A 115 3.38 -9.59 -2.22
C SER A 115 4.06 -9.64 -3.59
N LYS A 116 5.02 -10.56 -3.78
CA LYS A 116 5.64 -10.83 -5.09
C LYS A 116 4.62 -11.25 -6.15
N THR A 117 3.58 -12.00 -5.78
CA THR A 117 2.52 -12.42 -6.72
C THR A 117 1.62 -11.26 -7.15
N PHE A 118 1.48 -10.24 -6.31
CA PHE A 118 0.68 -9.05 -6.61
C PHE A 118 1.50 -7.87 -7.16
N GLU A 119 2.84 -7.98 -7.18
CA GLU A 119 3.76 -6.94 -7.67
C GLU A 119 3.53 -5.59 -7.00
N VAL A 120 3.33 -5.62 -5.69
CA VAL A 120 2.98 -4.42 -4.91
C VAL A 120 4.24 -3.57 -4.65
N PRO A 121 4.18 -2.23 -4.74
CA PRO A 121 5.31 -1.37 -4.41
C PRO A 121 5.78 -1.51 -2.95
N ASN A 122 7.09 -1.30 -2.73
CA ASN A 122 7.74 -1.45 -1.41
C ASN A 122 7.06 -0.65 -0.27
N TYR A 123 6.57 0.56 -0.54
CA TYR A 123 5.92 1.39 0.48
C TYR A 123 4.61 0.76 1.01
N ILE A 124 3.90 0.01 0.15
CA ILE A 124 2.69 -0.71 0.54
C ILE A 124 3.07 -1.95 1.33
N GLU A 125 4.12 -2.66 0.91
CA GLU A 125 4.62 -3.83 1.64
C GLU A 125 5.03 -3.46 3.08
N GLU A 126 5.67 -2.32 3.27
CA GLU A 126 6.02 -1.80 4.60
C GLU A 126 4.78 -1.56 5.47
N THR A 127 3.75 -0.92 4.92
CA THR A 127 2.50 -0.72 5.66
C THR A 127 1.75 -2.02 5.93
N ALA A 128 1.72 -2.95 4.98
CA ALA A 128 1.12 -4.27 5.15
C ALA A 128 1.84 -5.06 6.26
N ALA A 129 3.17 -4.96 6.30
CA ALA A 129 4.00 -5.61 7.31
C ALA A 129 3.75 -5.02 8.71
N TYR A 130 3.61 -3.70 8.80
CA TYR A 130 3.26 -3.01 10.05
C TYR A 130 1.90 -3.47 10.59
N LEU A 131 0.86 -3.50 9.75
CA LEU A 131 -0.48 -3.98 10.14
C LEU A 131 -0.45 -5.45 10.57
N LEU A 132 0.25 -6.31 9.82
CA LEU A 132 0.33 -7.73 10.11
C LEU A 132 1.02 -8.00 11.44
N ARG A 133 2.09 -7.26 11.77
CA ARG A 133 2.74 -7.37 13.08
C ARG A 133 1.79 -7.05 14.20
N LYS A 134 1.09 -5.93 14.11
CA LYS A 134 0.10 -5.52 15.12
C LYS A 134 -1.02 -6.54 15.28
N ALA A 135 -1.39 -7.23 14.19
CA ALA A 135 -2.38 -8.31 14.24
C ALA A 135 -1.90 -9.57 14.95
N VAL A 136 -0.62 -9.92 14.78
CA VAL A 136 -0.04 -11.19 15.26
C VAL A 136 0.62 -11.05 16.63
N GLU A 137 0.98 -9.83 17.04
CA GLU A 137 1.63 -9.53 18.33
C GLU A 137 0.80 -10.09 19.50
N GLY A 138 1.41 -10.97 20.31
CA GLY A 138 0.75 -11.61 21.46
C GLY A 138 -0.28 -12.70 21.16
N LYS A 139 -0.47 -13.09 19.88
CA LYS A 139 -1.47 -14.10 19.48
C LYS A 139 -0.84 -15.31 18.81
N ASN A 140 -1.41 -16.49 19.07
CA ASN A 140 -0.97 -17.75 18.45
C ASN A 140 -1.98 -18.24 17.41
N TYR A 141 -1.75 -17.87 16.15
CA TYR A 141 -2.59 -18.26 15.02
C TYR A 141 -2.09 -19.54 14.33
N LYS A 142 -3.03 -20.36 13.84
CA LYS A 142 -2.71 -21.49 12.96
C LYS A 142 -2.16 -20.99 11.61
N THR A 143 -1.43 -21.84 10.89
CA THR A 143 -0.84 -21.50 9.59
C THR A 143 -1.87 -21.02 8.55
N LYS A 144 -3.05 -21.65 8.49
CA LYS A 144 -4.14 -21.25 7.58
C LYS A 144 -4.67 -19.85 7.89
N THR A 145 -4.82 -19.51 9.17
CA THR A 145 -5.24 -18.16 9.61
C THR A 145 -4.17 -17.13 9.35
N LEU A 146 -2.88 -17.45 9.55
CA LEU A 146 -1.77 -16.56 9.21
C LEU A 146 -1.72 -16.23 7.72
N ARG A 147 -1.96 -17.22 6.85
CA ARG A 147 -2.07 -16.99 5.40
C ARG A 147 -3.17 -15.97 5.08
N ASN A 148 -4.35 -16.12 5.67
CA ASN A 148 -5.46 -15.21 5.42
C ASN A 148 -5.20 -13.80 5.96
N LEU A 149 -4.58 -13.68 7.13
CA LEU A 149 -4.18 -12.39 7.72
C LEU A 149 -3.12 -11.70 6.86
N ALA A 150 -2.10 -12.41 6.38
CA ALA A 150 -1.09 -11.85 5.49
C ALA A 150 -1.68 -11.31 4.18
N LEU A 151 -2.71 -11.98 3.64
CA LEU A 151 -3.39 -11.56 2.43
C LEU A 151 -4.33 -10.38 2.68
N ALA A 152 -5.04 -10.39 3.81
CA ALA A 152 -5.88 -9.28 4.21
C ALA A 152 -5.05 -8.01 4.54
N SER A 153 -3.83 -8.15 5.08
CA SER A 153 -2.96 -6.99 5.36
C SER A 153 -2.48 -6.32 4.08
N ILE A 154 -2.12 -7.10 3.06
CA ILE A 154 -1.78 -6.59 1.73
C ILE A 154 -2.98 -5.85 1.13
N TYR A 155 -4.16 -6.48 1.14
CA TYR A 155 -5.38 -5.86 0.61
C TYR A 155 -5.71 -4.53 1.31
N MET A 156 -5.60 -4.50 2.64
CA MET A 156 -5.89 -3.30 3.41
C MET A 156 -4.84 -2.20 3.19
N ALA A 157 -3.57 -2.56 3.08
CA ALA A 157 -2.50 -1.62 2.74
C ALA A 157 -2.75 -0.99 1.36
N CYS A 158 -3.13 -1.78 0.36
CA CYS A 158 -3.54 -1.25 -0.95
C CYS A 158 -4.69 -0.25 -0.82
N LYS A 159 -5.70 -0.55 0.02
CA LYS A 159 -6.84 0.35 0.26
C LYS A 159 -6.45 1.65 0.97
N ILE A 160 -5.50 1.61 1.89
CA ILE A 160 -4.97 2.81 2.58
C ILE A 160 -4.25 3.73 1.58
N HIS A 161 -3.39 3.16 0.73
CA HIS A 161 -2.65 3.91 -0.29
C HIS A 161 -3.48 4.29 -1.52
N GLY A 162 -4.72 3.79 -1.62
CA GLY A 162 -5.63 4.09 -2.72
C GLY A 162 -5.28 3.36 -4.02
N LEU A 163 -4.66 2.18 -3.94
CA LEU A 163 -4.55 1.27 -5.09
C LEU A 163 -5.86 0.46 -5.22
N PRO A 164 -6.63 0.66 -6.29
CA PRO A 164 -7.93 0.03 -6.45
C PRO A 164 -7.77 -1.45 -6.82
N MET A 165 -8.16 -2.34 -5.91
CA MET A 165 -8.28 -3.77 -6.19
C MET A 165 -9.65 -4.29 -5.74
N SER A 166 -10.38 -4.92 -6.66
CA SER A 166 -11.65 -5.58 -6.35
C SER A 166 -11.40 -6.78 -5.44
N SER A 167 -12.13 -6.87 -4.33
CA SER A 167 -12.06 -7.99 -3.38
C SER A 167 -12.29 -9.35 -4.07
N LYS A 168 -13.22 -9.40 -5.02
CA LYS A 168 -13.50 -10.62 -5.79
C LYS A 168 -12.33 -11.03 -6.69
N GLN A 169 -11.71 -10.05 -7.35
CA GLN A 169 -10.51 -10.30 -8.18
C GLN A 169 -9.35 -10.81 -7.31
N PHE A 170 -9.16 -10.19 -6.13
CA PHE A 170 -8.13 -10.58 -5.18
C PHE A 170 -8.32 -12.03 -4.69
N ILE A 171 -9.54 -12.41 -4.33
CA ILE A 171 -9.90 -13.78 -3.91
C ILE A 171 -9.67 -14.79 -5.04
N LYS A 172 -10.08 -14.46 -6.27
CA LYS A 172 -9.93 -15.34 -7.45
C LYS A 172 -8.47 -15.62 -7.79
N LYS A 173 -7.57 -14.64 -7.63
CA LYS A 173 -6.15 -14.78 -7.99
C LYS A 173 -5.39 -15.78 -7.11
N ILE A 174 -5.80 -15.99 -5.86
CA ILE A 174 -5.12 -16.87 -4.88
C ILE A 174 -5.96 -18.11 -4.51
N ASP A 175 -7.15 -18.22 -5.09
CA ASP A 175 -8.14 -19.26 -4.79
C ASP A 175 -8.42 -19.37 -3.28
N LEU A 176 -8.95 -18.29 -2.73
CA LEU A 176 -9.27 -18.20 -1.30
C LEU A 176 -10.74 -18.50 -1.04
N GLN A 177 -11.02 -19.11 0.12
CA GLN A 177 -12.38 -19.24 0.62
C GLN A 177 -12.88 -17.87 1.11
N PRO A 178 -13.94 -17.29 0.49
CA PRO A 178 -14.37 -15.93 0.77
C PRO A 178 -14.67 -15.69 2.25
N SER A 179 -15.38 -16.61 2.89
CA SER A 179 -15.77 -16.52 4.30
C SER A 179 -14.58 -16.36 5.25
N SER A 180 -13.47 -17.04 4.94
CA SER A 180 -12.25 -17.00 5.74
C SER A 180 -11.43 -15.73 5.51
N PHE A 181 -11.47 -15.18 4.30
CA PHE A 181 -10.85 -13.91 3.96
C PHE A 181 -11.58 -12.74 4.62
N TRP A 182 -12.92 -12.71 4.57
CA TRP A 182 -13.73 -11.66 5.20
C TRP A 182 -13.60 -11.61 6.73
N LYS A 183 -13.32 -12.74 7.39
CA LYS A 183 -13.00 -12.78 8.83
C LYS A 183 -11.65 -12.12 9.11
N ALA A 184 -10.61 -12.51 8.38
CA ALA A 184 -9.28 -11.92 8.52
C ALA A 184 -9.27 -10.42 8.18
N LEU A 185 -10.04 -10.01 7.16
CA LEU A 185 -10.17 -8.60 6.78
C LEU A 185 -10.81 -7.76 7.88
N ARG A 186 -11.82 -8.30 8.58
CA ARG A 186 -12.42 -7.62 9.74
C ARG A 186 -11.41 -7.42 10.87
N GLU A 187 -10.69 -8.46 11.25
CA GLU A 187 -9.66 -8.36 12.30
C GLU A 187 -8.61 -7.28 11.99
N ILE A 188 -8.17 -7.19 10.73
CA ILE A 188 -7.21 -6.16 10.32
C ILE A 188 -7.84 -4.77 10.27
N ASN A 189 -9.10 -4.66 9.84
CA ASN A 189 -9.81 -3.39 9.83
C ASN A 189 -9.98 -2.84 11.25
N ASP A 190 -10.22 -3.70 12.24
CA ASP A 190 -10.30 -3.29 13.65
C ASP A 190 -8.97 -2.68 14.13
N ILE A 191 -7.85 -3.27 13.71
CA ILE A 191 -6.51 -2.75 14.02
C ILE A 191 -6.24 -1.42 13.31
N VAL A 192 -6.65 -1.29 12.04
CA VAL A 192 -6.54 -0.03 11.29
C VAL A 192 -7.31 1.09 12.00
N ASN A 193 -8.52 0.78 12.49
CA ASN A 193 -9.34 1.72 13.26
C ASN A 193 -8.65 2.10 14.58
N GLN A 194 -8.07 1.13 15.31
CA GLN A 194 -7.30 1.39 16.53
C GLN A 194 -6.08 2.30 16.28
N LEU A 195 -5.43 2.14 15.12
CA LEU A 195 -4.27 2.94 14.71
C LEU A 195 -4.66 4.31 14.13
N ASN A 196 -5.95 4.67 14.08
CA ASN A 196 -6.46 5.87 13.43
C ASN A 196 -5.98 6.06 11.98
N MET A 197 -5.64 4.97 11.30
CA MET A 197 -5.26 4.99 9.89
C MET A 197 -6.52 5.08 9.04
N ARG A 198 -6.71 6.20 8.34
CA ARG A 198 -7.89 6.38 7.49
C ARG A 198 -7.73 5.61 6.18
N SER A 199 -8.59 4.64 5.94
CA SER A 199 -8.71 4.04 4.61
C SER A 199 -9.22 5.07 3.61
N ARG A 200 -8.63 5.15 2.42
CA ARG A 200 -9.11 6.06 1.36
C ARG A 200 -10.51 5.61 0.92
N LYS A 201 -11.42 6.57 0.68
CA LYS A 201 -12.73 6.26 0.10
C LYS A 201 -12.52 5.68 -1.30
N GLU A 202 -13.30 4.66 -1.64
CA GLU A 202 -13.26 4.05 -2.97
C GLU A 202 -14.04 4.92 -3.96
N TYR A 203 -13.40 5.26 -5.06
CA TYR A 203 -13.98 6.05 -6.14
C TYR A 203 -14.06 5.20 -7.42
N PRO A 204 -15.19 5.24 -8.17
CA PRO A 204 -15.32 4.51 -9.43
C PRO A 204 -14.20 4.84 -10.44
N GLU A 205 -13.77 6.10 -10.50
CA GLU A 205 -12.74 6.62 -11.40
C GLU A 205 -11.42 5.86 -11.25
N SER A 206 -11.07 5.45 -10.02
CA SER A 206 -9.85 4.70 -9.75
C SER A 206 -9.80 3.36 -10.50
N TYR A 207 -10.95 2.73 -10.75
CA TYR A 207 -11.00 1.44 -11.44
C TYR A 207 -10.94 1.57 -12.97
N VAL A 208 -11.29 2.73 -13.55
CA VAL A 208 -11.41 2.92 -15.00
C VAL A 208 -10.10 2.62 -15.72
N ALA A 209 -9.00 3.25 -15.28
CA ALA A 209 -7.68 3.07 -15.88
C ALA A 209 -7.25 1.59 -15.90
N SER A 210 -7.48 0.87 -14.80
CA SER A 210 -7.15 -0.56 -14.72
C SER A 210 -7.97 -1.42 -15.69
N ILE A 211 -9.25 -1.09 -15.87
CA ILE A 211 -10.16 -1.82 -16.76
C ILE A 211 -9.78 -1.59 -18.22
N VAL A 212 -9.56 -0.33 -18.60
CA VAL A 212 -9.14 0.07 -19.96
C VAL A 212 -7.84 -0.63 -20.35
N ASN A 213 -6.84 -0.59 -19.46
CA ASN A 213 -5.54 -1.25 -19.69
C ASN A 213 -5.67 -2.77 -19.83
N LYS A 214 -6.49 -3.43 -19.01
CA LYS A 214 -6.72 -4.89 -19.12
C LYS A 214 -7.44 -5.28 -20.41
N LEU A 215 -8.33 -4.43 -20.91
CA LEU A 215 -9.10 -4.69 -22.14
C LEU A 215 -8.37 -4.27 -23.41
N GLY A 216 -7.25 -3.54 -23.30
CA GLY A 216 -6.49 -3.00 -24.42
C GLY A 216 -7.29 -1.95 -25.20
N LEU A 217 -8.02 -1.10 -24.49
CA LEU A 217 -8.83 -0.01 -25.07
C LEU A 217 -8.00 1.27 -25.16
N SER A 218 -8.41 2.21 -26.02
CA SER A 218 -7.70 3.48 -26.17
C SER A 218 -7.94 4.43 -24.99
N HIS A 219 -7.03 5.39 -24.83
CA HIS A 219 -7.15 6.43 -23.81
C HIS A 219 -8.40 7.31 -23.98
N ASN A 220 -8.94 7.42 -25.20
CA ASN A 220 -10.19 8.13 -25.46
C ASN A 220 -11.37 7.48 -24.70
N VAL A 221 -11.37 6.13 -24.60
CA VAL A 221 -12.37 5.39 -23.83
C VAL A 221 -12.27 5.69 -22.35
N GLU A 222 -11.05 5.82 -21.82
CA GLU A 222 -10.80 6.20 -20.43
C GLU A 222 -11.35 7.61 -20.11
N ILE A 223 -11.05 8.59 -20.97
CA ILE A 223 -11.53 9.97 -20.80
C ILE A 223 -13.06 10.01 -20.82
N LEU A 224 -13.69 9.34 -21.79
CA LEU A 224 -15.15 9.32 -21.92
C LEU A 224 -15.79 8.60 -20.72
N ALA A 225 -15.23 7.48 -20.28
CA ALA A 225 -15.73 6.74 -19.11
C ALA A 225 -15.69 7.58 -17.84
N ASN A 226 -14.61 8.33 -17.60
CA ASN A 226 -14.51 9.23 -16.46
C ASN A 226 -15.55 10.37 -16.55
N ARG A 227 -15.78 10.95 -17.73
CA ARG A 227 -16.85 11.96 -17.91
C ARG A 227 -18.24 11.40 -17.62
N LEU A 228 -18.53 10.18 -18.04
CA LEU A 228 -19.81 9.51 -17.73
C LEU A 228 -19.97 9.27 -16.22
N ILE A 229 -18.89 8.88 -15.53
CA ILE A 229 -18.90 8.71 -14.08
C ILE A 229 -19.15 10.04 -13.37
N ASP A 230 -18.52 11.13 -13.83
CA ASP A 230 -18.75 12.46 -13.26
C ASP A 230 -20.18 12.95 -13.47
N ASN A 231 -20.75 12.73 -14.65
CA ASN A 231 -22.15 13.07 -14.92
C ASN A 231 -23.12 12.21 -14.10
N SER A 232 -22.86 10.91 -13.98
CA SER A 232 -23.66 10.03 -13.12
C SER A 232 -23.60 10.44 -11.64
N ARG A 233 -22.46 11.01 -11.18
CA ARG A 233 -22.33 11.59 -9.84
C ARG A 233 -23.23 12.81 -9.65
N LYS A 234 -23.28 13.72 -10.64
CA LYS A 234 -24.12 14.93 -10.60
C LYS A 234 -25.61 14.61 -10.53
N ILE A 235 -26.04 13.53 -11.20
CA ILE A 235 -27.43 13.07 -11.23
C ILE A 235 -27.79 12.24 -9.98
N GLY A 236 -26.80 11.88 -9.14
CA GLY A 236 -27.03 11.09 -7.93
C GLY A 236 -27.16 9.58 -8.16
N LEU A 237 -26.82 9.08 -9.35
CA LEU A 237 -26.89 7.65 -9.68
C LEU A 237 -25.92 6.80 -8.86
N ASN A 238 -24.91 7.41 -8.23
CA ASN A 238 -23.83 6.69 -7.52
C ASN A 238 -24.20 6.26 -6.10
N ILE A 239 -25.32 6.73 -5.56
CA ILE A 239 -25.70 6.53 -4.16
C ILE A 239 -26.11 5.06 -3.94
N GLY A 240 -25.44 4.40 -2.99
CA GLY A 240 -25.75 3.02 -2.60
C GLY A 240 -25.35 1.93 -3.62
N LYS A 241 -24.71 2.32 -4.74
CA LYS A 241 -24.28 1.38 -5.78
C LYS A 241 -22.79 1.06 -5.67
N PRO A 242 -22.36 -0.18 -5.99
CA PRO A 242 -20.96 -0.56 -5.93
C PRO A 242 -20.13 0.16 -7.00
N CYS A 243 -19.06 0.85 -6.59
CA CYS A 243 -18.20 1.65 -7.47
C CYS A 243 -17.63 0.86 -8.65
N VAL A 244 -17.24 -0.39 -8.39
CA VAL A 244 -16.66 -1.30 -9.37
C VAL A 244 -17.61 -1.58 -10.54
N GLY A 245 -18.89 -1.79 -10.24
CA GLY A 245 -19.91 -2.06 -11.26
C GLY A 245 -20.22 -0.82 -12.11
N LEU A 246 -20.21 0.35 -11.49
CA LEU A 246 -20.40 1.62 -12.20
C LEU A 246 -19.22 1.90 -13.16
N ALA A 247 -17.98 1.73 -12.70
CA ALA A 247 -16.79 1.90 -13.53
C ALA A 247 -16.80 0.94 -14.74
N ALA A 248 -17.14 -0.32 -14.52
CA ALA A 248 -17.26 -1.32 -15.58
C ALA A 248 -18.35 -0.95 -16.61
N ALA A 249 -19.51 -0.47 -16.15
CA ALA A 249 -20.59 -0.04 -17.04
C ALA A 249 -20.22 1.22 -17.84
N ALA A 250 -19.54 2.18 -17.22
CA ALA A 250 -19.05 3.38 -17.89
C ALA A 250 -18.03 3.05 -19.00
N VAL A 251 -17.08 2.13 -18.73
CA VAL A 251 -16.12 1.67 -19.74
C VAL A 251 -16.83 0.91 -20.86
N TYR A 252 -17.77 0.03 -20.55
CA TYR A 252 -18.56 -0.69 -21.56
C TYR A 252 -19.33 0.27 -22.47
N LEU A 253 -20.06 1.24 -21.90
CA LEU A 253 -20.78 2.27 -22.66
C LEU A 253 -19.82 3.10 -23.53
N SER A 254 -18.68 3.51 -22.98
CA SER A 254 -17.68 4.28 -23.72
C SER A 254 -17.07 3.51 -24.89
N SER A 255 -16.85 2.19 -24.70
CA SER A 255 -16.35 1.31 -25.74
C SER A 255 -17.32 1.19 -26.92
N ILE A 256 -18.63 1.27 -26.67
CA ILE A 256 -19.66 1.28 -27.71
C ILE A 256 -19.66 2.62 -28.45
N LEU A 257 -19.62 3.74 -27.72
CA LEU A 257 -19.69 5.08 -28.29
C LEU A 257 -18.48 5.42 -29.17
N LEU A 258 -17.31 4.87 -28.87
CA LEU A 258 -16.07 5.09 -29.63
C LEU A 258 -15.77 3.98 -30.64
N ASN A 259 -16.74 3.09 -30.93
CA ASN A 259 -16.60 1.94 -31.84
C ASN A 259 -15.49 0.92 -31.48
N GLU A 260 -14.99 0.91 -30.24
CA GLU A 260 -14.03 -0.08 -29.72
C GLU A 260 -14.76 -1.20 -28.95
N ARG A 261 -15.69 -1.88 -29.59
CA ARG A 261 -16.65 -2.77 -28.90
C ARG A 261 -15.97 -3.91 -28.14
N LYS A 262 -16.33 -4.06 -26.87
CA LYS A 262 -16.04 -5.23 -26.03
C LYS A 262 -17.33 -5.89 -25.56
N THR A 263 -17.31 -7.19 -25.32
CA THR A 263 -18.50 -7.89 -24.80
C THR A 263 -18.69 -7.63 -23.31
N GLN A 264 -19.94 -7.67 -22.84
CA GLN A 264 -20.25 -7.53 -21.40
C GLN A 264 -19.48 -8.56 -20.56
N LEU A 265 -19.31 -9.79 -21.09
CA LEU A 265 -18.55 -10.86 -20.46
C LEU A 265 -17.07 -10.50 -20.32
N GLN A 266 -16.43 -9.98 -21.37
CA GLN A 266 -15.02 -9.56 -21.30
C GLN A 266 -14.81 -8.46 -20.25
N VAL A 267 -15.71 -7.48 -20.20
CA VAL A 267 -15.64 -6.41 -19.19
C VAL A 267 -15.88 -6.99 -17.78
N ALA A 268 -16.86 -7.86 -17.61
CA ALA A 268 -17.16 -8.54 -16.34
C ALA A 268 -15.96 -9.34 -15.79
N GLU A 269 -15.30 -10.09 -16.65
CA GLU A 269 -14.13 -10.90 -16.30
C GLU A 269 -12.93 -10.06 -15.88
N SER A 270 -12.73 -8.90 -16.49
CA SER A 270 -11.61 -8.00 -16.16
C SER A 270 -11.64 -7.48 -14.71
N VAL A 271 -12.84 -7.43 -14.10
CA VAL A 271 -13.07 -6.84 -12.76
C VAL A 271 -13.63 -7.84 -11.75
N GLY A 272 -14.04 -9.03 -12.20
CA GLY A 272 -14.65 -10.07 -11.38
C GLY A 272 -16.06 -9.72 -10.90
N VAL A 273 -16.84 -9.02 -11.74
CA VAL A 273 -18.25 -8.67 -11.49
C VAL A 273 -19.14 -9.55 -12.38
N SER A 274 -20.43 -9.73 -12.04
CA SER A 274 -21.35 -10.44 -12.95
C SER A 274 -21.74 -9.55 -14.13
N ASP A 275 -21.89 -10.16 -15.29
CA ASP A 275 -22.42 -9.53 -16.51
C ASP A 275 -23.78 -8.85 -16.28
N VAL A 276 -24.67 -9.50 -15.51
CA VAL A 276 -25.97 -8.92 -15.12
C VAL A 276 -25.81 -7.61 -14.34
N SER A 277 -24.80 -7.51 -13.48
CA SER A 277 -24.54 -6.26 -12.74
C SER A 277 -24.11 -5.14 -13.67
N ILE A 278 -23.30 -5.45 -14.69
CA ILE A 278 -22.90 -4.46 -15.71
C ILE A 278 -24.11 -4.04 -16.54
N ARG A 279 -24.94 -5.00 -16.96
CA ARG A 279 -26.15 -4.73 -17.74
C ARG A 279 -27.11 -3.80 -17.01
N ASN A 280 -27.39 -4.08 -15.74
CA ASN A 280 -28.28 -3.25 -14.93
C ASN A 280 -27.74 -1.81 -14.79
N ARG A 281 -26.42 -1.67 -14.55
CA ARG A 281 -25.78 -0.35 -14.43
C ARG A 281 -25.71 0.40 -15.75
N TYR A 282 -25.49 -0.31 -16.85
CA TYR A 282 -25.57 0.24 -18.20
C TYR A 282 -26.96 0.78 -18.49
N SER A 283 -28.02 0.01 -18.21
CA SER A 283 -29.39 0.45 -18.41
C SER A 283 -29.73 1.67 -17.56
N ASP A 284 -29.30 1.69 -16.29
CA ASP A 284 -29.45 2.85 -15.40
C ASP A 284 -28.75 4.11 -15.97
N MET A 285 -27.58 3.94 -16.59
CA MET A 285 -26.82 5.05 -17.16
C MET A 285 -27.46 5.60 -18.42
N VAL A 286 -27.94 4.73 -19.31
CA VAL A 286 -28.57 5.15 -20.57
C VAL A 286 -29.95 5.78 -20.35
N SER A 287 -30.73 5.31 -19.38
CA SER A 287 -32.07 5.87 -19.11
C SER A 287 -32.07 7.25 -18.48
N ASN A 288 -30.98 7.62 -17.80
CA ASN A 288 -30.88 8.87 -17.04
C ASN A 288 -29.90 9.89 -17.65
N MET A 289 -29.22 9.55 -18.75
CA MET A 289 -28.30 10.46 -19.41
C MET A 289 -28.72 10.70 -20.86
N ASP A 290 -28.84 11.98 -21.23
CA ASP A 290 -29.04 12.39 -22.61
C ASP A 290 -27.72 12.27 -23.38
N ILE A 291 -27.56 11.18 -24.12
CA ILE A 291 -26.37 10.93 -24.94
C ILE A 291 -26.70 11.29 -26.38
N THR A 292 -26.23 12.44 -26.85
CA THR A 292 -26.32 12.86 -28.25
C THR A 292 -25.09 12.39 -29.02
N ILE A 293 -25.29 11.53 -30.01
CA ILE A 293 -24.22 11.07 -30.91
C ILE A 293 -24.29 11.94 -32.18
N TYR A 294 -23.30 12.80 -32.36
CA TYR A 294 -23.09 13.47 -33.64
C TYR A 294 -22.35 12.49 -34.55
N MET A 295 -23.08 11.90 -35.50
CA MET A 295 -22.52 11.07 -36.57
C MET A 295 -21.95 11.94 -37.68
#